data_AF-A0ABD0NTI3-F1
#
_entry.id   AF-A0ABD0NTI3-F1
#
_cell.length_a   1.000
_cell.length_b   1.000
_cell.length_c   1.000
_cell.angle_alpha   90.00
_cell.angle_beta   90.00
_cell.angle_gamma   90.00
#
_symmetry.space_group_name_H-M   'P 1'
#
loop_
_entity.id
_entity.type
_entity.pdbx_description
1 polymer ?
#
loop_
_entity_poly.entity_id
_entity_poly.type
_entity_poly.pdbx_seq_one_letter_code
_entity_poly.pdbx_strand_id
1 'polypeptide(L)' 'MHVKANFSYDPSDDPYVPCRELGLSFQKGDILHVTSQDDPNWWQAYRDGHEDQKPLAGLIPGKNI' A
#
# COMPACT_ATOMS: atom_id res chain seq x y z
N MET A 1 5.53 -0.92 -10.82
CA MET A 1 4.38 -0.33 -11.55
C MET A 1 3.87 0.88 -10.76
N HIS A 2 3.63 2.03 -11.39
CA HIS A 2 3.07 3.20 -10.68
C HIS A 2 1.55 3.25 -10.83
N VAL A 3 0.85 3.41 -9.71
CA VAL A 3 -0.61 3.60 -9.67
C VAL A 3 -0.94 4.88 -8.92
N LYS A 4 -2.05 5.53 -9.29
CA LYS A 4 -2.58 6.67 -8.55
C LYS A 4 -3.73 6.20 -7.65
N ALA A 5 -3.66 6.49 -6.37
CA ALA A 5 -4.70 6.16 -5.42
C ALA A 5 -5.97 6.98 -5.70
N ASN A 6 -7.11 6.31 -5.89
CA ASN A 6 -8.40 6.97 -6.12
C ASN A 6 -9.22 7.15 -4.82
N PHE A 7 -8.73 6.61 -3.72
CA PHE A 7 -9.29 6.69 -2.37
C PHE A 7 -8.15 6.83 -1.34
N SER A 8 -8.49 7.11 -0.09
CA SER A 8 -7.54 7.14 1.03
C SER A 8 -7.66 5.85 1.84
N TYR A 9 -6.54 5.36 2.37
CA TYR A 9 -6.47 4.13 3.16
C TYR A 9 -5.67 4.36 4.43
N ASP A 10 -6.23 3.92 5.57
CA ASP A 10 -5.56 3.85 6.86
C ASP A 10 -5.57 2.40 7.38
N PRO A 11 -4.40 1.74 7.47
CA PRO A 11 -4.32 0.36 7.97
C PRO A 11 -4.68 0.22 9.45
N SER A 12 -4.77 1.32 10.21
CA SER A 12 -5.28 1.26 11.59
C SER A 12 -6.77 0.94 11.64
N ASP A 13 -7.54 1.34 10.63
CA ASP A 13 -8.98 1.09 10.52
C ASP A 13 -9.31 -0.26 9.86
N ASP A 14 -8.32 -0.95 9.29
CA ASP A 14 -8.52 -2.22 8.60
C ASP A 14 -8.23 -3.43 9.52
N PRO A 15 -9.25 -4.21 9.92
CA PRO A 15 -9.05 -5.41 10.74
C PRO A 15 -8.53 -6.61 9.93
N TYR A 16 -8.55 -6.54 8.60
CA TYR A 16 -8.17 -7.64 7.70
C TYR A 16 -6.71 -7.57 7.23
N VAL A 17 -6.01 -6.47 7.53
CA VAL A 17 -4.58 -6.34 7.22
C VAL A 17 -3.76 -7.40 7.98
N PRO A 18 -2.96 -8.23 7.29
CA PRO A 18 -2.29 -9.37 7.94
C PRO A 18 -1.22 -8.92 8.94
N CYS A 19 -0.52 -7.81 8.64
CA CYS A 19 0.45 -7.19 9.54
C CYS A 19 0.25 -5.66 9.52
N ARG A 20 -0.45 -5.13 10.53
CA ARG A 20 -0.76 -3.68 10.61
C ARG A 20 0.48 -2.78 10.57
N GLU A 21 1.60 -3.23 11.13
CA GLU A 21 2.88 -2.50 11.10
C GLU A 21 3.47 -2.35 9.69
N LEU A 22 3.14 -3.27 8.79
CA LEU A 22 3.51 -3.21 7.38
C LEU A 22 2.47 -2.47 6.54
N GLY A 23 1.31 -2.12 7.09
CA GLY A 23 0.31 -1.35 6.37
C GLY A 23 0.86 0.00 5.90
N LEU A 24 0.70 0.29 4.61
CA LEU A 24 1.08 1.58 4.03
C LEU A 24 -0.16 2.47 3.95
N SER A 25 -0.22 3.48 4.81
CA SER A 25 -1.25 4.52 4.67
C SER A 25 -0.98 5.42 3.47
N PHE A 26 -2.04 5.82 2.79
CA PHE A 26 -1.98 6.74 1.66
C PHE A 26 -3.26 7.55 1.52
N GLN A 27 -3.18 8.67 0.83
CA GLN A 27 -4.32 9.52 0.54
C GLN A 27 -4.72 9.43 -0.93
N LYS A 28 -5.99 9.76 -1.21
CA LYS A 28 -6.47 9.93 -2.58
C LYS A 28 -5.58 10.93 -3.32
N GLY A 29 -5.04 10.50 -4.44
CA GLY A 29 -4.14 11.28 -5.28
C GLY A 29 -2.68 10.88 -5.17
N ASP A 30 -2.28 10.17 -4.11
CA ASP A 30 -0.91 9.68 -3.94
C ASP A 30 -0.53 8.75 -5.08
N ILE A 31 0.75 8.82 -5.47
CA ILE A 31 1.36 7.86 -6.38
C ILE A 31 2.00 6.75 -5.56
N LEU A 32 1.66 5.51 -5.88
CA LEU A 32 2.17 4.32 -5.23
C LEU A 32 2.96 3.51 -6.26
N HIS A 33 4.20 3.19 -5.91
CA HIS A 33 5.02 2.26 -6.67
C HIS A 33 4.77 0.84 -6.17
N VAL A 34 3.93 0.10 -6.89
CA VAL A 34 3.62 -1.31 -6.63
C VAL A 34 4.77 -2.19 -7.12
N THR A 35 5.30 -3.02 -6.22
CA THR A 35 6.45 -3.91 -6.45
C THR A 35 6.06 -5.38 -6.52
N SER A 36 4.98 -5.81 -5.85
CA SER A 36 4.41 -7.17 -6.00
C SER A 36 2.88 -7.13 -5.89
N GLN A 37 2.24 -7.98 -6.68
CA GLN A 37 0.79 -8.24 -6.70
C GLN A 37 0.49 -9.74 -6.58
N ASP A 38 1.44 -10.51 -6.02
CA ASP A 38 1.33 -11.98 -5.95
C ASP A 38 0.18 -12.41 -5.04
N ASP A 39 -0.08 -11.67 -3.96
CA ASP A 39 -1.30 -11.80 -3.17
C ASP A 39 -2.40 -10.92 -3.78
N PRO A 40 -3.58 -11.48 -4.10
CA PRO A 40 -4.65 -10.75 -4.76
C PRO A 40 -5.35 -9.71 -3.86
N ASN A 41 -5.25 -9.84 -2.54
CA ASN A 41 -5.89 -8.98 -1.55
C ASN A 41 -4.91 -7.92 -1.00
N TRP A 42 -3.61 -8.22 -0.97
CA TRP A 42 -2.59 -7.36 -0.35
C TRP A 42 -1.39 -7.16 -1.26
N TRP A 43 -1.30 -5.98 -1.86
CA TRP A 43 -0.16 -5.64 -2.72
C TRP A 43 0.96 -5.01 -1.93
N GLN A 44 2.18 -5.21 -2.39
CA GLN A 44 3.36 -4.56 -1.83
C GLN A 44 3.68 -3.31 -2.64
N ALA A 45 3.86 -2.19 -1.94
CA ALA A 45 4.14 -0.91 -2.58
C ALA A 45 4.98 0.04 -1.70
N TYR A 46 5.57 1.03 -2.37
CA TYR A 46 6.12 2.23 -1.75
C TYR A 46 5.28 3.44 -2.13
N ARG A 47 5.25 4.46 -1.27
CA ARG A 47 4.73 5.77 -1.66
C ARG A 47 5.83 6.53 -2.38
N ASP A 48 5.47 7.19 -3.49
CA ASP A 48 6.42 7.96 -4.29
C ASP A 48 7.15 9.00 -3.43
N GLY A 49 8.47 9.10 -3.60
CA GLY A 49 9.37 9.93 -2.77
C GLY A 49 9.74 9.38 -1.38
N HIS A 50 9.29 8.17 -1.00
CA HIS A 50 9.63 7.52 0.28
C HIS A 50 10.40 6.19 0.13
N GLU A 51 10.80 5.81 -1.09
CA GLU A 51 11.50 4.54 -1.35
C GLU A 51 12.81 4.40 -0.54
N ASP A 52 13.54 5.50 -0.33
CA ASP A 52 14.80 5.50 0.42
C ASP A 52 14.62 5.52 1.95
N GLN A 53 13.39 5.75 2.43
CA GLN A 53 13.12 5.94 3.87
C GLN A 53 12.68 4.66 4.57
N LYS A 54 12.24 3.64 3.83
CA LYS A 54 11.87 2.34 4.40
C LYS A 54 12.58 1.20 3.66
N PRO A 55 13.25 0.28 4.38
CA PRO A 55 13.89 -0.88 3.77
C PRO A 55 12.90 -1.93 3.27
N LEU A 56 11.62 -1.83 3.65
CA LEU A 56 10.57 -2.78 3.33
C LEU A 56 9.39 -2.08 2.65
N ALA A 57 8.85 -2.73 1.62
CA ALA A 57 7.59 -2.35 1.00
C ALA A 57 6.45 -2.49 2.01
N GLY A 58 5.49 -1.58 1.94
CA GLY A 58 4.29 -1.66 2.76
C GLY A 58 3.13 -2.34 2.02
N LEU A 59 2.15 -2.79 2.78
CA LEU A 59 0.94 -3.46 2.29
C LEU A 59 -0.15 -2.43 1.97
N ILE A 60 -0.70 -2.51 0.78
CA ILE A 60 -1.87 -1.76 0.34
C ILE A 60 -2.99 -2.73 -0.09
N PRO A 61 -4.27 -2.32 0.01
CA PRO A 61 -5.37 -3.12 -0.50
C PRO A 61 -5.22 -3.38 -2.01
N GLY A 62 -5.40 -4.64 -2.39
CA GLY A 62 -5.50 -5.06 -3.78
C GLY A 62 -6.87 -4.71 -4.38
N LYS A 63 -7.06 -5.01 -5.67
CA LYS A 63 -8.32 -4.72 -6.40
C LYS A 63 -9.55 -5.50 -5.92
N ASN A 64 -9.36 -6.53 -5.10
CA ASN A 64 -10.41 -7.44 -4.66
C ASN A 64 -10.96 -7.12 -3.26
N ILE A 65 -10.46 -6.06 -2.62
CA ILE A 65 -10.95 -5.48 -1.36
C ILE A 65 -11.68 -4.16 -1.64
#